data_AF-A0A3P6QID0-F1
#
_entry.id   AF-A0A3P6QID0-F1
#
_cell.length_a   1.000
_cell.length_b   1.000
_cell.length_c   1.000
_cell.angle_alpha   90.00
_cell.angle_beta   90.00
_cell.angle_gamma   90.00
#
_symmetry.space_group_name_H-M   'P 1'
#
loop_
_entity.id
_entity.type
_entity.pdbx_description
1 polymer ?
#
loop_
_entity_poly.entity_id
_entity_poly.type
_entity_poly.pdbx_seq_one_letter_code
_entity_poly.pdbx_strand_id
1 'polypeptide(L)'
;MRAFIFATLLVALCYADDSSLFIDELEELVPSMQDKNELEGLEEDETMIRYDKKKKLDEILARQSEDIKKAYAMQVEREKLKHRENFEKKMVKATNPAVKEYLQQIEAINNDLSISEQSAKEKIKNVGLTTFPQV
;
A
#
# COMPACT_ATOMS: atom_id res chain seq x y z
N MET A 1 -47.60 -0.63 12.36
CA MET A 1 -46.76 -1.15 11.27
C MET A 1 -45.40 -0.49 11.37
N ARG A 2 -44.34 -1.30 11.36
CA ARG A 2 -43.00 -1.00 11.84
C ARG A 2 -42.30 0.02 10.94
N ALA A 3 -41.91 1.14 11.52
CA ALA A 3 -41.18 2.20 10.87
C ALA A 3 -39.67 1.89 10.86
N PHE A 4 -39.10 1.92 9.64
CA PHE A 4 -37.72 2.25 9.29
C PHE A 4 -36.58 1.42 9.93
N ILE A 5 -36.20 0.35 9.23
CA ILE A 5 -34.86 -0.26 9.28
C ILE A 5 -33.92 0.63 8.46
N PHE A 6 -33.21 1.57 9.09
CA PHE A 6 -32.09 2.29 8.47
C PHE A 6 -31.04 2.66 9.53
N ALA A 7 -30.30 1.65 9.98
CA ALA A 7 -29.00 1.78 10.66
C ALA A 7 -28.48 0.35 10.69
N THR A 8 -27.58 -0.09 9.82
CA THR A 8 -26.13 0.16 9.95
C THR A 8 -25.40 -0.23 8.65
N LEU A 9 -25.67 0.45 7.54
CA LEU A 9 -24.88 0.29 6.31
C LEU A 9 -23.79 1.37 6.25
N LEU A 10 -22.85 1.37 7.21
CA LEU A 10 -21.81 2.40 7.30
C LEU A 10 -20.44 1.86 7.74
N VAL A 11 -20.08 0.66 7.26
CA VAL A 11 -18.68 0.18 7.26
C VAL A 11 -18.42 -0.62 5.97
N ALA A 12 -18.65 0.02 4.82
CA ALA A 12 -18.34 -0.58 3.51
C ALA A 12 -17.59 0.38 2.57
N LEU A 13 -16.85 1.34 3.14
CA LEU A 13 -16.05 2.31 2.39
C LEU A 13 -14.66 2.46 3.03
N CYS A 14 -13.84 1.41 2.97
CA CYS A 14 -12.37 1.51 3.08
C CYS A 14 -11.64 0.40 2.29
N TYR A 15 -12.30 -0.35 1.39
CA TYR A 15 -11.64 -1.30 0.49
C TYR A 15 -11.21 -0.63 -0.83
N ALA A 16 -10.88 0.66 -0.79
CA ALA A 16 -10.31 1.34 -1.94
C ALA A 16 -8.78 1.37 -1.74
N ASP A 17 -8.11 0.64 -2.64
CA ASP A 17 -6.75 0.82 -3.13
C ASP A 17 -5.84 1.67 -2.24
N ASP A 18 -4.86 1.03 -1.61
CA ASP A 18 -3.49 1.56 -1.53
C ASP A 18 -2.63 0.43 -1.00
N SER A 19 -1.76 -0.04 -1.87
CA SER A 19 -1.12 -1.35 -1.75
C SER A 19 0.38 -1.23 -1.58
N SER A 20 0.80 -0.04 -1.17
CA SER A 20 1.92 0.13 -0.27
C SER A 20 1.47 -0.29 1.13
N LEU A 21 2.14 -1.28 1.70
CA LEU A 21 1.97 -1.60 3.10
C LEU A 21 2.72 -0.53 3.87
N PHE A 22 1.99 0.39 4.49
CA PHE A 22 2.51 1.53 5.25
C PHE A 22 3.15 1.07 6.57
N ILE A 23 4.11 0.16 6.50
CA ILE A 23 4.73 -0.50 7.66
C ILE A 23 5.58 0.52 8.43
N ASP A 24 6.39 1.30 7.72
CA ASP A 24 7.25 2.36 8.26
C ASP A 24 6.44 3.38 9.08
N GLU A 25 5.27 3.79 8.60
CA GLU A 25 4.39 4.74 9.28
C GLU A 25 3.92 4.22 10.64
N LEU A 26 3.70 2.91 10.77
CA LEU A 26 3.38 2.33 12.07
C LEU A 26 4.64 2.19 12.94
N GLU A 27 5.77 1.79 12.36
CA GLU A 27 7.04 1.58 13.06
C GLU A 27 7.53 2.85 13.77
N GLU A 28 7.39 4.01 13.11
CA GLU A 28 7.74 5.31 13.67
C GLU A 28 6.93 5.65 14.93
N LEU A 29 5.68 5.16 15.02
CA LEU A 29 4.72 5.53 16.05
C LEU A 29 4.70 4.58 17.24
N VAL A 30 5.02 3.29 17.04
CA VAL A 30 4.92 2.30 18.11
C VAL A 30 6.00 2.52 19.18
N PRO A 31 5.65 2.53 20.47
CA PRO A 31 6.63 2.73 21.54
C PRO A 31 7.35 1.44 21.94
N SER A 32 6.77 0.28 21.64
CA SER A 32 7.29 -1.03 22.00
C SER A 32 8.42 -1.44 21.05
N MET A 33 9.61 -1.71 21.60
CA MET A 33 10.72 -2.24 20.81
C MET A 33 10.40 -3.59 20.18
N GLN A 34 9.56 -4.39 20.85
CA GLN A 34 9.12 -5.67 20.28
C GLN A 34 8.29 -5.45 19.01
N ASP A 35 7.30 -4.55 19.05
CA ASP A 35 6.46 -4.27 17.87
C ASP A 35 7.30 -3.62 16.75
N LYS A 36 8.28 -2.77 17.08
CA LYS A 36 9.22 -2.22 16.09
C LYS A 36 9.98 -3.31 15.35
N ASN A 37 10.61 -4.22 16.09
CA ASN A 37 11.36 -5.32 15.49
C ASN A 37 10.46 -6.25 14.66
N GLU A 38 9.21 -6.46 15.09
CA GLU A 38 8.23 -7.23 14.30
C GLU A 38 7.85 -6.52 12.99
N LEU A 39 7.76 -5.18 12.99
CA LEU A 39 7.49 -4.36 11.81
C LEU A 39 8.71 -4.28 10.87
N GLU A 40 9.90 -4.05 11.40
CA GLU A 40 11.16 -4.05 10.62
C GLU A 40 11.35 -5.39 9.91
N GLY A 41 11.20 -6.51 10.64
CA GLY A 41 11.27 -7.84 10.05
C GLY A 41 10.16 -8.11 9.02
N LEU A 42 9.00 -7.45 9.14
CA LEU A 42 7.94 -7.53 8.16
C LEU A 42 8.29 -6.80 6.87
N GLU A 43 8.92 -5.63 6.98
CA GLU A 43 9.38 -4.82 5.85
C GLU A 43 10.49 -5.57 5.09
N GLU A 44 11.49 -6.07 5.81
CA GLU A 44 12.65 -6.78 5.24
C GLU A 44 12.32 -8.09 4.52
N ASP A 45 11.22 -8.78 4.87
CA ASP A 45 10.85 -10.04 4.22
C ASP A 45 10.33 -9.82 2.80
N GLU A 46 11.23 -9.76 1.82
CA GLU A 46 10.87 -9.54 0.42
C GLU A 46 10.10 -10.73 -0.22
N THR A 47 10.05 -11.87 0.46
CA THR A 47 9.50 -13.13 -0.07
C THR A 47 8.06 -13.37 0.37
N MET A 48 7.65 -12.80 1.50
CA MET A 48 6.28 -12.88 1.98
C MET A 48 5.30 -12.19 1.03
N ILE A 49 4.16 -12.83 0.80
CA ILE A 49 3.06 -12.25 0.03
C ILE A 49 2.55 -11.01 0.78
N ARG A 50 2.37 -9.89 0.08
CA ARG A 50 1.93 -8.63 0.67
C ARG A 50 0.62 -8.73 1.44
N TYR A 51 -0.32 -9.56 1.00
CA TYR A 51 -1.55 -9.84 1.74
C TYR A 51 -1.27 -10.41 3.14
N ASP A 52 -0.33 -11.35 3.25
CA ASP A 52 0.06 -11.93 4.54
C ASP A 52 0.81 -10.91 5.40
N LYS A 53 1.65 -10.07 4.77
CA LYS A 53 2.26 -8.93 5.48
C LYS A 53 1.19 -7.99 6.03
N LYS A 54 0.21 -7.62 5.22
CA LYS A 54 -0.90 -6.76 5.63
C LYS A 54 -1.63 -7.33 6.85
N LYS A 55 -1.90 -8.63 6.86
CA LYS A 55 -2.55 -9.29 7.99
C LYS A 55 -1.73 -9.14 9.28
N LYS A 56 -0.41 -9.35 9.21
CA LYS A 56 0.48 -9.16 10.38
C LYS A 56 0.54 -7.70 10.83
N LEU A 57 0.61 -6.77 9.88
CA LEU A 57 0.53 -5.33 10.17
C LEU A 57 -0.77 -4.97 10.90
N ASP A 58 -1.91 -5.49 10.43
CA ASP A 58 -3.22 -5.28 11.06
C ASP A 58 -3.26 -5.87 12.49
N GLU A 59 -2.62 -7.03 12.71
CA GLU A 59 -2.49 -7.65 14.04
C GLU A 59 -1.65 -6.78 14.99
N ILE A 60 -0.51 -6.24 14.54
CA ILE A 60 0.34 -5.34 15.33
C ILE A 60 -0.40 -4.04 15.65
N LEU A 61 -1.08 -3.45 14.65
CA LEU A 61 -1.89 -2.24 14.81
C LEU A 61 -3.04 -2.44 15.81
N ALA A 62 -3.67 -3.60 15.81
CA ALA A 62 -4.77 -3.91 16.73
C ALA A 62 -4.35 -3.88 18.21
N ARG A 63 -3.08 -4.19 18.51
CA ARG A 63 -2.49 -4.13 19.86
C ARG A 63 -2.21 -2.70 20.34
N GLN A 64 -2.16 -1.73 19.43
CA GLN A 64 -1.79 -0.36 19.77
C GLN A 64 -2.91 0.42 20.46
N SER A 65 -2.53 1.51 21.12
CA SER A 65 -3.48 2.46 21.70
C SER A 65 -4.29 3.16 20.61
N GLU A 66 -5.47 3.68 20.98
CA GLU A 66 -6.32 4.42 20.04
C GLU A 66 -5.64 5.69 19.49
N ASP A 67 -4.74 6.31 20.26
CA ASP A 67 -4.00 7.49 19.79
C ASP A 67 -2.99 7.11 18.70
N ILE A 68 -2.30 5.98 18.84
CA ILE A 68 -1.39 5.46 17.80
C ILE A 68 -2.18 5.08 16.55
N LYS A 69 -3.32 4.39 16.68
CA LYS A 69 -4.16 4.03 15.53
C LYS A 69 -4.63 5.26 14.75
N LYS A 70 -5.01 6.33 15.45
CA LYS A 70 -5.39 7.60 14.81
C LYS A 70 -4.21 8.27 14.12
N ALA A 71 -3.06 8.34 14.79
CA ALA A 71 -1.84 8.92 14.21
C ALA A 71 -1.41 8.16 12.95
N TYR A 72 -1.45 6.82 13.00
CA TYR A 72 -1.16 5.95 11.88
C TYR A 72 -2.11 6.23 10.70
N ALA A 73 -3.42 6.25 10.94
CA ALA A 73 -4.40 6.56 9.90
C ALA A 73 -4.14 7.94 9.24
N MET A 74 -3.75 8.95 10.02
CA MET A 74 -3.40 10.26 9.48
C MET A 74 -2.12 10.24 8.62
N GLN A 75 -1.10 9.47 9.01
CA GLN A 75 0.13 9.32 8.22
C GLN A 75 -0.15 8.58 6.91
N VAL A 76 -0.91 7.49 6.98
CA VAL A 76 -1.36 6.72 5.81
C VAL A 76 -2.08 7.64 4.82
N GLU A 77 -3.08 8.41 5.25
CA GLU A 77 -3.80 9.32 4.34
C GLU A 77 -2.87 10.38 3.69
N ARG A 78 -1.88 10.88 4.43
CA ARG A 78 -0.88 11.81 3.88
C ARG A 78 -0.04 11.16 2.80
N GLU A 79 0.48 9.96 3.04
CA GLU A 79 1.36 9.28 2.07
C GLU A 79 0.59 8.80 0.85
N LYS A 80 -0.67 8.35 1.02
CA LYS A 80 -1.60 8.08 -0.09
C LYS A 80 -1.81 9.30 -0.98
N LEU A 81 -2.05 10.47 -0.38
CA LEU A 81 -2.22 11.72 -1.12
C LEU A 81 -0.95 12.07 -1.91
N LYS A 82 0.20 12.04 -1.24
CA LYS A 82 1.51 12.33 -1.84
C LYS A 82 1.86 11.37 -2.97
N HIS A 83 1.59 10.08 -2.81
CA HIS A 83 1.79 9.07 -3.84
C HIS A 83 0.92 9.37 -5.07
N ARG A 84 -0.37 9.63 -4.86
CA ARG A 84 -1.33 9.97 -5.93
C ARG A 84 -0.92 11.23 -6.70
N GLU A 85 -0.58 12.32 -6.00
CA GLU A 85 -0.10 13.55 -6.63
C GLU A 85 1.18 13.33 -7.44
N ASN A 86 2.12 12.53 -6.92
CA ASN A 86 3.36 12.20 -7.61
C ASN A 86 3.10 11.35 -8.87
N PHE A 87 2.19 10.39 -8.79
CA PHE A 87 1.80 9.56 -9.92
C PHE A 87 1.10 10.39 -11.01
N GLU A 88 0.13 11.22 -10.64
CA GLU A 88 -0.55 12.13 -11.57
C GLU A 88 0.44 13.07 -12.27
N LYS A 89 1.38 13.64 -11.51
CA LYS A 89 2.44 14.49 -12.06
C LYS A 89 3.32 13.75 -13.07
N LYS A 90 3.64 12.47 -12.82
CA LYS A 90 4.36 11.63 -13.80
C LYS A 90 3.51 11.39 -15.05
N MET A 91 2.23 11.08 -14.89
CA MET A 91 1.29 10.83 -15.99
C MET A 91 1.07 12.05 -16.89
N VAL A 92 1.00 13.26 -16.31
CA VAL A 92 0.88 14.52 -17.06
C VAL A 92 2.16 14.82 -17.84
N LYS A 93 3.33 14.56 -17.24
CA LYS A 93 4.64 14.80 -17.88
C LYS A 93 4.97 13.80 -18.99
N ALA A 94 4.48 12.57 -18.88
CA ALA A 94 4.70 11.54 -19.89
C ALA A 94 3.95 11.90 -21.18
N THR A 95 4.66 12.40 -22.19
CA THR A 95 4.06 12.73 -23.50
C THR A 95 3.94 11.49 -24.40
N ASN A 96 4.83 10.52 -24.25
CA ASN A 96 4.82 9.28 -25.00
C ASN A 96 3.77 8.29 -24.42
N PRO A 97 2.83 7.79 -25.25
CA PRO A 97 1.85 6.78 -24.82
C PRO A 97 2.46 5.52 -24.19
N ALA A 98 3.58 5.02 -24.72
CA ALA A 98 4.26 3.84 -24.18
C ALA A 98 4.79 4.07 -22.76
N VAL A 99 5.23 5.31 -22.46
CA VAL A 99 5.66 5.69 -21.11
C VAL A 99 4.46 5.76 -20.16
N LYS A 100 3.31 6.27 -20.62
CA LYS A 100 2.08 6.27 -19.80
C LYS A 100 1.63 4.86 -19.46
N GLU A 101 1.61 3.96 -20.44
CA GLU A 101 1.24 2.57 -20.25
C GLU A 101 2.19 1.86 -19.29
N TYR A 102 3.51 2.07 -19.45
CA TYR A 102 4.53 1.57 -18.52
C TYR A 102 4.29 2.02 -17.07
N LEU A 103 4.01 3.31 -16.86
CA LEU A 103 3.74 3.86 -15.54
C LEU A 103 2.48 3.23 -14.92
N GLN A 104 1.41 3.04 -15.71
CA GLN A 104 0.19 2.38 -15.24
C GLN A 104 0.43 0.91 -14.87
N GLN A 105 1.24 0.19 -15.64
CA GLN A 105 1.57 -1.20 -15.33
C GLN A 105 2.40 -1.32 -14.04
N ILE A 106 3.39 -0.43 -13.83
CA ILE A 106 4.13 -0.39 -12.56
C ILE A 106 3.18 -0.11 -11.40
N GLU A 107 2.29 0.87 -11.55
CA GLU A 107 1.35 1.23 -10.51
C GLU A 107 0.45 0.05 -10.13
N ALA A 108 -0.04 -0.70 -11.13
CA ALA A 108 -0.82 -1.91 -10.87
C ALA A 108 0.00 -3.01 -10.16
N ILE A 109 1.28 -3.19 -10.50
CA ILE A 109 2.16 -4.18 -9.87
C ILE A 109 2.50 -3.80 -8.43
N ASN A 110 2.82 -2.52 -8.19
CA ASN A 110 3.03 -2.01 -6.84
C ASN A 110 1.77 -2.18 -5.99
N ASN A 111 0.60 -2.10 -6.63
CA ASN A 111 -0.67 -2.25 -5.97
C ASN A 111 -1.18 -3.71 -5.84
N ASP A 112 -0.43 -4.69 -6.31
CA ASP A 112 -0.85 -6.08 -6.27
C ASP A 112 -0.49 -6.73 -4.92
N LEU A 113 -1.49 -6.88 -4.03
CA LEU A 113 -1.31 -7.55 -2.73
C LEU A 113 -1.12 -9.07 -2.85
N SER A 114 -1.40 -9.67 -4.01
CA SER A 114 -1.31 -11.12 -4.21
C SER A 114 0.11 -11.62 -4.47
N ILE A 115 1.07 -10.72 -4.62
CA ILE A 115 2.48 -11.03 -4.85
C ILE A 115 3.37 -10.51 -3.73
N SER A 116 4.59 -11.03 -3.66
CA SER A 116 5.65 -10.54 -2.78
C SER A 116 6.40 -9.36 -3.41
N GLU A 117 7.21 -8.66 -2.60
CA GLU A 117 8.07 -7.57 -3.10
C GLU A 117 9.06 -8.06 -4.15
N GLN A 118 9.69 -9.22 -3.90
CA GLN A 118 10.60 -9.83 -4.86
C GLN A 118 9.90 -10.09 -6.20
N SER A 119 8.69 -10.67 -6.16
CA SER A 119 7.90 -10.97 -7.36
C SER A 119 7.50 -9.69 -8.10
N ALA A 120 7.16 -8.63 -7.38
CA ALA A 120 6.85 -7.34 -7.97
C ALA A 120 8.07 -6.71 -8.67
N LYS A 121 9.25 -6.75 -8.04
CA LYS A 121 10.52 -6.29 -8.64
C LYS A 121 10.81 -7.02 -9.95
N GLU A 122 10.62 -8.34 -9.97
CA GLU A 122 10.78 -9.16 -11.19
C GLU A 122 9.78 -8.76 -12.29
N LYS A 123 8.49 -8.60 -11.94
CA LYS A 123 7.46 -8.15 -12.89
C LYS A 123 7.76 -6.76 -13.46
N ILE A 124 8.16 -5.80 -12.62
CA ILE A 124 8.52 -4.43 -13.04
C ILE A 124 9.71 -4.45 -14.00
N LYS A 125 10.73 -5.25 -13.70
CA LYS A 125 11.88 -5.44 -14.59
C LYS A 125 11.45 -5.96 -15.96
N ASN A 126 10.60 -6.99 -16.00
CA ASN A 126 10.10 -7.57 -17.24
C ASN A 126 9.29 -6.56 -18.06
N VAL A 127 8.40 -5.80 -17.41
CA VAL A 127 7.62 -4.72 -18.04
C VAL A 127 8.54 -3.64 -18.64
N GLY A 128 9.66 -3.32 -17.98
CA GLY A 128 10.67 -2.41 -18.53
C GLY A 128 11.34 -2.95 -19.80
N LEU A 129 11.73 -4.22 -19.78
CA LEU A 129 12.37 -4.89 -20.92
C LEU A 129 11.45 -5.02 -22.14
N THR A 130 10.16 -5.28 -21.91
CA THR A 130 9.17 -5.39 -23.01
C THR A 130 8.80 -4.03 -23.58
N THR A 131 8.68 -3.00 -22.74
CA THR A 131 8.29 -1.66 -23.20
C THR A 131 9.45 -0.91 -23.86
N PHE A 132 10.66 -1.10 -23.36
CA PHE A 132 11.87 -0.41 -23.84
C PHE A 132 13.00 -1.43 -24.08
N PRO A 133 12.95 -2.18 -25.20
CA PRO A 133 14.00 -3.14 -25.53
C PRO A 133 15.34 -2.41 -25.72
N GLN A 134 16.40 -2.94 -25.11
CA GLN A 134 17.76 -2.47 -25.33
C GLN A 134 18.17 -2.88 -26.76
N VAL A 135 18.60 -1.90 -27.57
CA VAL A 135 19.03 -2.08 -28.96
C VAL A 135 20.46 -2.61 -29.02
#